data_AF-A0A960YZ55-F1
#
_entry.id   AF-A0A960YZ55-F1
#
_cell.length_a   1.000
_cell.length_b   1.000
_cell.length_c   1.000
_cell.angle_alpha   90.00
_cell.angle_beta   90.00
_cell.angle_gamma   90.00
#
_symmetry.space_group_name_H-M   'P 1'
#
loop_
_entity.id
_entity.type
_entity.pdbx_description
1 polymer ?
#
loop_
_entity_poly.entity_id
_entity_poly.type
_entity_poly.pdbx_seq_one_letter_code
_entity_poly.pdbx_strand_id
1 'polypeptide(L)'
;MKRLFLIPLIVLLNACIYTNVKSPGWYYSQNYTDVKELKIVGKLSGKSCSKSYVWAVYTGDESFDSAVSNAIKGKADMLFNVQTDYQIESYFFFIYARRCTKVTGIGVKFPGEIKKIEAEL
;
A
#
# COMPACT_ATOMS: atom_id res chain seq x y z
N MET A 1 -23.51 12.41 -39.10
CA MET A 1 -22.08 12.19 -38.79
C MET A 1 -21.52 13.04 -37.63
N LYS A 2 -22.15 14.15 -37.20
CA LYS A 2 -21.64 14.96 -36.06
C LYS A 2 -21.79 14.33 -34.66
N ARG A 3 -22.67 13.34 -34.47
CA ARG A 3 -22.91 12.69 -33.16
C ARG A 3 -21.93 11.56 -32.83
N LEU A 4 -21.14 11.07 -33.80
CA LEU A 4 -20.21 9.96 -33.55
C LEU A 4 -18.95 10.38 -32.75
N PHE A 5 -18.59 11.67 -32.79
CA PHE A 5 -17.43 12.20 -32.06
C PHE A 5 -17.69 12.51 -30.57
N LEU A 6 -18.94 12.49 -30.12
CA LEU A 6 -19.30 12.76 -28.71
C LEU A 6 -18.98 11.57 -27.79
N ILE A 7 -19.04 10.35 -28.30
CA ILE A 7 -18.81 9.13 -27.53
C ILE A 7 -17.36 9.00 -27.05
N PRO A 8 -16.30 9.17 -27.88
CA PRO A 8 -14.93 9.08 -27.39
C PRO A 8 -14.56 10.20 -26.39
N LEU A 9 -15.17 11.40 -26.53
CA LEU A 9 -14.92 12.52 -25.63
C LEU A 9 -15.47 12.26 -24.22
N ILE A 10 -16.64 11.63 -24.11
CA ILE A 10 -17.23 11.25 -22.81
C ILE A 10 -16.41 10.12 -22.17
N VAL A 11 -15.87 9.17 -22.94
CA VAL A 11 -14.99 8.10 -22.42
C VAL A 11 -13.66 8.66 -21.89
N LEU A 12 -13.09 9.67 -22.56
CA LEU A 12 -11.87 10.35 -22.11
C LEU A 12 -12.07 11.22 -20.86
N LEU A 13 -13.22 11.90 -20.73
CA LEU A 13 -13.57 12.67 -19.52
C LEU A 13 -13.83 11.77 -18.30
N ASN A 14 -14.16 10.50 -18.52
CA ASN A 14 -14.40 9.49 -17.50
C ASN A 14 -13.12 8.76 -17.02
N ALA A 15 -11.96 9.09 -17.57
CA ALA A 15 -10.69 8.46 -17.18
C ALA A 15 -10.17 8.90 -15.78
N CYS A 16 -10.86 9.84 -15.12
CA CYS A 16 -10.48 10.38 -13.80
C CYS A 16 -11.61 10.38 -12.76
N ILE A 17 -12.64 9.53 -12.89
CA ILE A 17 -13.85 9.63 -12.04
C ILE A 17 -13.56 9.33 -10.56
N TYR A 18 -12.68 8.38 -10.25
CA TYR A 18 -12.28 8.12 -8.87
C TYR A 18 -11.01 7.26 -8.81
N THR A 19 -9.90 7.84 -8.38
CA THR A 19 -8.64 7.12 -8.18
C THR A 19 -8.05 7.48 -6.82
N ASN A 20 -8.61 6.93 -5.74
CA ASN A 20 -7.95 6.97 -4.43
C ASN A 20 -6.99 5.78 -4.29
N VAL A 21 -6.11 5.60 -5.28
CA VAL A 21 -5.13 4.51 -5.32
C VAL A 21 -3.75 5.13 -5.13
N LYS A 22 -3.11 4.81 -4.00
CA LYS A 22 -1.72 5.19 -3.74
C LYS A 22 -0.82 4.06 -4.25
N SER A 23 0.06 4.39 -5.18
CA SER A 23 1.07 3.47 -5.72
C SER A 23 2.09 3.12 -4.62
N PRO A 24 2.64 1.88 -4.60
CA PRO A 24 3.66 1.50 -3.66
C PRO A 24 4.94 2.36 -3.80
N GLY A 25 5.26 3.14 -2.76
CA GLY A 25 6.55 3.80 -2.60
C GLY A 25 7.64 2.82 -2.14
N TRP A 26 8.90 3.18 -2.37
CA TRP A 26 10.07 2.38 -1.97
C TRP A 26 10.43 2.72 -0.51
N TYR A 27 10.74 1.72 0.31
CA TYR A 27 11.09 1.93 1.72
C TYR A 27 12.57 2.26 1.90
N TYR A 28 12.85 3.28 2.71
CA TYR A 28 14.19 3.75 3.06
C TYR A 28 14.84 2.84 4.13
N SER A 29 16.01 2.31 3.78
CA SER A 29 17.02 1.55 4.56
C SER A 29 16.59 0.25 5.26
N GLN A 30 17.26 -0.84 4.87
CA GLN A 30 17.08 -2.20 5.39
C GLN A 30 18.41 -2.80 5.88
N ASN A 31 19.35 -1.98 6.34
CA ASN A 31 20.62 -2.49 6.83
C ASN A 31 20.47 -2.98 8.27
N TYR A 32 20.95 -4.20 8.52
CA TYR A 32 20.92 -4.82 9.85
C TYR A 32 21.60 -3.95 10.93
N THR A 33 22.56 -3.11 10.52
CA THR A 33 23.22 -2.13 11.37
C THR A 33 22.25 -1.14 12.01
N ASP A 34 21.20 -0.76 11.30
CA ASP A 34 20.26 0.30 11.72
C ASP A 34 19.27 -0.23 12.78
N VAL A 35 19.12 -1.55 12.87
CA VAL A 35 18.17 -2.23 13.75
C VAL A 35 18.84 -3.09 14.82
N LYS A 36 20.17 -3.16 14.85
CA LYS A 36 20.95 -4.02 15.74
C LYS A 36 20.65 -3.76 17.23
N GLU A 37 20.33 -2.53 17.58
CA GLU A 37 20.05 -2.09 18.94
C GLU A 37 18.54 -2.04 19.25
N LEU A 38 17.69 -2.35 18.28
CA LEU A 38 16.24 -2.30 18.43
C LEU A 38 15.68 -3.63 18.94
N LYS A 39 14.59 -3.56 19.71
CA LYS A 39 13.93 -4.76 20.22
C LYS A 39 13.15 -5.46 19.11
N ILE A 40 13.60 -6.65 18.73
CA ILE A 40 12.91 -7.49 17.73
C ILE A 40 11.63 -8.07 18.34
N VAL A 41 10.51 -7.86 17.65
CA VAL A 41 9.17 -8.38 18.02
C VAL A 41 8.89 -9.71 17.31
N GLY A 42 9.51 -9.93 16.16
CA GLY A 42 9.35 -11.14 15.34
C GLY A 42 8.82 -10.84 13.95
N LYS A 43 8.51 -11.88 13.17
CA LYS A 43 8.03 -11.73 11.79
C LYS A 43 6.58 -11.22 11.78
N LEU A 44 6.35 -10.10 11.13
CA LEU A 44 5.05 -9.48 10.93
C LEU A 44 4.68 -9.48 9.46
N SER A 45 3.38 -9.48 9.18
CA SER A 45 2.85 -9.40 7.83
C SER A 45 1.57 -8.59 7.80
N GLY A 46 1.41 -7.80 6.74
CA GLY A 46 0.23 -6.98 6.49
C GLY A 46 -0.17 -7.06 5.03
N LYS A 47 -1.43 -6.76 4.76
CA LYS A 47 -1.99 -6.74 3.40
C LYS A 47 -2.89 -5.52 3.26
N SER A 48 -2.81 -4.87 2.11
CA SER A 48 -3.71 -3.80 1.71
C SER A 48 -4.16 -4.03 0.28
N CYS A 49 -5.42 -3.74 -0.04
CA CYS A 49 -6.00 -4.04 -1.35
C CYS A 49 -6.79 -2.87 -1.91
N SER A 50 -6.65 -2.67 -3.21
CA SER A 50 -7.57 -1.87 -4.03
C SER A 50 -8.49 -2.77 -4.86
N LYS A 51 -9.59 -2.19 -5.30
CA LYS A 51 -10.57 -2.79 -6.21
C LYS A 51 -10.85 -1.82 -7.34
N SER A 52 -10.83 -2.33 -8.57
CA SER A 52 -11.26 -1.61 -9.76
C SER A 52 -12.52 -2.23 -10.34
N TYR A 53 -13.47 -1.37 -10.71
CA TYR A 53 -14.74 -1.74 -11.31
C TYR A 53 -14.88 -1.06 -12.67
N VAL A 54 -15.31 -1.85 -13.66
CA VAL A 54 -15.71 -1.40 -15.00
C VAL A 54 -14.68 -0.43 -15.62
N TRP A 55 -13.38 -0.71 -15.43
CA TRP A 55 -12.25 0.10 -15.92
C TRP A 55 -12.20 1.58 -15.45
N ALA A 56 -13.19 2.07 -14.71
CA ALA A 56 -13.40 3.49 -14.47
C ALA A 56 -13.42 3.86 -12.97
N VAL A 57 -13.80 2.94 -12.09
CA VAL A 57 -13.96 3.21 -10.66
C VAL A 57 -12.89 2.45 -9.88
N TYR A 58 -11.95 3.16 -9.27
CA TYR A 58 -10.90 2.57 -8.44
C TYR A 58 -11.12 2.97 -6.98
N THR A 59 -11.21 1.98 -6.10
CA THR A 59 -11.51 2.17 -4.68
C THR A 59 -10.55 1.39 -3.80
N GLY A 60 -10.26 1.92 -2.61
CA GLY A 60 -9.37 1.29 -1.65
C GLY A 60 -7.90 1.64 -1.87
N ASP A 61 -7.08 1.25 -0.89
CA ASP A 61 -5.68 1.64 -0.83
C ASP A 61 -4.79 0.39 -0.99
N GLU A 62 -4.01 0.32 -2.06
CA GLU A 62 -3.00 -0.72 -2.28
C GLU A 62 -1.59 -0.27 -1.94
N SER A 63 -1.43 0.91 -1.33
CA SER A 63 -0.11 1.42 -1.00
C SER A 63 0.64 0.50 -0.07
N PHE A 64 1.96 0.57 -0.26
CA PHE A 64 2.91 -0.02 0.64
C PHE A 64 2.72 0.51 2.08
N ASP A 65 2.50 1.82 2.25
CA ASP A 65 2.29 2.45 3.57
C ASP A 65 1.10 1.86 4.32
N SER A 66 -0.03 1.67 3.64
CA SER A 66 -1.21 1.04 4.24
C SER A 66 -0.98 -0.44 4.56
N ALA A 67 -0.23 -1.16 3.72
CA ALA A 67 0.15 -2.53 4.00
C ALA A 67 1.10 -2.66 5.21
N VAL A 68 2.08 -1.75 5.34
CA VAL A 68 3.00 -1.67 6.49
C VAL A 68 2.27 -1.26 7.75
N SER A 69 1.43 -0.23 7.69
CA SER A 69 0.58 0.21 8.80
C SER A 69 -0.24 -0.96 9.35
N ASN A 70 -0.88 -1.74 8.46
CA ASN A 70 -1.63 -2.94 8.84
C ASN A 70 -0.74 -4.04 9.44
N ALA A 71 0.53 -4.15 9.03
CA ALA A 71 1.47 -5.12 9.58
C ALA A 71 1.96 -4.73 11.00
N ILE A 72 2.24 -3.45 11.23
CA ILE A 72 2.83 -2.95 12.48
C ILE A 72 1.80 -2.59 13.55
N LYS A 73 0.54 -2.32 13.17
CA LYS A 73 -0.51 -1.79 14.05
C LYS A 73 -0.58 -2.52 15.39
N GLY A 74 -0.17 -1.81 16.46
CA GLY A 74 -0.19 -2.29 17.84
C GLY A 74 0.89 -3.34 18.20
N LYS A 75 1.79 -3.68 17.28
CA LYS A 75 2.78 -4.75 17.44
C LYS A 75 4.21 -4.27 17.37
N ALA A 76 4.53 -3.39 16.42
CA ALA A 76 5.87 -2.88 16.19
C ALA A 76 5.81 -1.40 15.83
N ASP A 77 6.96 -0.73 15.86
CA ASP A 77 7.08 0.66 15.42
C ASP A 77 7.60 0.72 13.97
N MET A 78 8.41 -0.26 13.56
CA MET A 78 8.98 -0.34 12.23
C MET A 78 9.10 -1.80 11.75
N LEU A 79 9.13 -2.02 10.43
CA LEU A 79 9.52 -3.29 9.83
C LEU A 79 10.93 -3.23 9.24
N PHE A 80 11.67 -4.31 9.43
CA PHE A 80 13.01 -4.55 8.91
C PHE A 80 12.99 -5.73 7.92
N ASN A 81 13.90 -5.73 6.92
CA ASN A 81 13.98 -6.77 5.89
C ASN A 81 12.62 -7.04 5.23
N VAL A 82 12.03 -5.99 4.66
CA VAL A 82 10.67 -6.03 4.14
C VAL A 82 10.66 -6.63 2.74
N GLN A 83 9.92 -7.73 2.59
CA GLN A 83 9.58 -8.35 1.33
C GLN A 83 8.17 -7.93 0.93
N THR A 84 8.02 -7.54 -0.33
CA THR A 84 6.74 -7.07 -0.89
C THR A 84 6.31 -8.01 -2.01
N ASP A 85 5.11 -8.55 -1.87
CA ASP A 85 4.47 -9.40 -2.87
C ASP A 85 3.22 -8.69 -3.41
N TYR A 86 3.04 -8.72 -4.72
CA TYR A 86 1.85 -8.20 -5.40
C TYR A 86 0.96 -9.33 -5.89
N GLN A 87 -0.33 -9.25 -5.55
CA GLN A 87 -1.34 -10.20 -5.99
C GLN A 87 -2.40 -9.46 -6.81
N ILE A 88 -2.64 -9.92 -8.04
CA ILE A 88 -3.64 -9.37 -8.94
C ILE A 88 -4.64 -10.48 -9.29
N GLU A 89 -5.89 -10.25 -8.95
CA GLU A 89 -7.01 -11.12 -9.28
C GLU A 89 -7.94 -10.36 -10.23
N SER A 90 -8.19 -10.89 -11.42
CA SER A 90 -9.09 -10.28 -12.40
C SER A 90 -10.21 -11.24 -12.74
N TYR A 91 -11.44 -10.74 -12.72
CA TYR A 91 -12.64 -11.49 -13.05
C TYR A 91 -13.37 -10.83 -14.21
N PHE A 92 -13.92 -11.68 -15.08
CA PHE A 92 -14.75 -11.29 -16.23
C PHE A 92 -14.11 -10.17 -17.06
N PHE A 93 -13.07 -10.50 -17.83
CA PHE A 93 -12.40 -9.57 -18.75
C PHE A 93 -12.04 -8.21 -18.12
N PHE A 94 -11.49 -8.24 -16.89
CA PHE A 94 -11.11 -7.06 -16.08
C PHE A 94 -12.25 -6.10 -15.68
N ILE A 95 -13.52 -6.49 -15.83
CA ILE A 95 -14.65 -5.70 -15.29
C ILE A 95 -14.55 -5.59 -13.77
N TYR A 96 -14.01 -6.61 -13.11
CA TYR A 96 -13.61 -6.54 -11.72
C TYR A 96 -12.16 -6.96 -11.61
N ALA A 97 -11.31 -6.10 -11.06
CA ALA A 97 -9.97 -6.48 -10.67
C ALA A 97 -9.71 -6.07 -9.22
N ARG A 98 -9.03 -6.97 -8.50
CA ARG A 98 -8.57 -6.76 -7.14
C ARG A 98 -7.07 -6.84 -7.15
N ARG A 99 -6.43 -5.79 -6.67
CA ARG A 99 -4.98 -5.71 -6.53
C ARG A 99 -4.66 -5.60 -5.06
N CYS A 100 -3.71 -6.40 -4.60
CA CYS A 100 -3.31 -6.40 -3.21
C CYS A 100 -1.79 -6.40 -3.09
N THR A 101 -1.31 -5.55 -2.21
CA THR A 101 0.07 -5.48 -1.77
C THR A 101 0.17 -6.19 -0.43
N LYS A 102 1.00 -7.23 -0.37
CA LYS A 102 1.32 -7.94 0.86
C LYS A 102 2.75 -7.60 1.23
N VAL A 103 2.95 -7.22 2.49
CA VAL A 103 4.28 -6.96 3.03
C VAL A 103 4.57 -7.97 4.14
N THR A 104 5.79 -8.47 4.17
CA THR A 104 6.29 -9.30 5.26
C THR A 104 7.66 -8.81 5.68
N GLY A 105 7.93 -8.79 6.98
CA GLY A 105 9.20 -8.30 7.49
C GLY A 105 9.34 -8.62 8.97
N ILE A 106 10.45 -8.22 9.56
CA ILE A 106 10.73 -8.37 10.98
C ILE A 106 10.31 -7.08 11.69
N GLY A 107 9.33 -7.14 12.58
CA GLY A 107 8.92 -6.02 13.41
C GLY A 107 9.97 -5.69 14.46
N VAL A 108 10.30 -4.42 14.59
CA VAL A 108 11.18 -3.89 15.63
C VAL A 108 10.49 -2.76 16.40
N LYS A 109 10.83 -2.60 17.68
CA LYS A 109 10.36 -1.51 18.54
C LYS A 109 11.51 -0.58 18.88
N PHE A 110 11.22 0.71 18.87
CA PHE A 110 12.16 1.71 19.33
C PHE A 110 12.31 1.65 20.86
N PRO A 111 13.51 1.89 21.39
CA PRO A 111 13.68 2.16 22.81
C PRO A 111 12.81 3.37 23.19
N GLY A 112 12.19 3.31 24.38
CA GLY A 112 11.16 4.28 24.80
C GLY A 112 11.63 5.74 24.87
N GLU A 113 12.94 6.00 24.85
CA GLU A 113 13.52 7.34 24.87
C GLU A 113 13.33 8.09 23.54
N ILE A 114 13.37 7.40 22.38
CA ILE A 114 13.18 8.04 21.06
C ILE A 114 11.73 8.47 20.86
N LYS A 115 10.77 7.71 21.41
CA LYS A 115 9.33 8.03 21.31
C LYS A 115 8.94 9.36 21.97
N LYS A 116 9.69 9.82 22.96
CA LYS A 116 9.44 11.12 23.60
C LYS A 116 9.83 12.28 22.70
N ILE A 117 10.96 12.18 22.02
CA ILE A 117 11.51 13.26 21.17
C ILE A 117 10.60 13.48 19.95
N GLU A 118 10.07 12.41 19.37
CA GLU A 118 9.16 12.47 18.20
C GLU A 118 7.74 12.92 18.56
N ALA A 119 7.34 12.83 19.83
CA ALA A 119 6.03 13.29 20.31
C ALA A 119 6.03 14.76 20.77
N GLU A 120 7.20 15.36 20.98
CA GLU A 120 7.39 16.75 21.38
C GLU A 120 7.69 17.70 20.19
N LEU A 121 7.72 17.17 18.96
CA LEU A 121 7.98 17.90 17.72
C LEU A 121 6.73 17.95 16.84
#